data_AF-A0A6N8U1I1-F1
#
_entry.id   AF-A0A6N8U1I1-F1
#
_cell.length_a   1.000
_cell.length_b   1.000
_cell.length_c   1.000
_cell.angle_alpha   90.00
_cell.angle_beta   90.00
_cell.angle_gamma   90.00
#
_symmetry.space_group_name_H-M   'P 1'
#
loop_
_entity.id
_entity.type
_entity.pdbx_description
1 polymer ?
#
loop_
_entity_poly.entity_id
_entity_poly.type
_entity_poly.pdbx_seq_one_letter_code
_entity_poly.pdbx_strand_id
1 'polypeptide(L)'
;MEFNTELDKVEMKIKIEEFKNERSEKVVNLIVEDLDSATVDLSNSSVDEVKELFDSIYEYIISNEKLIVFDLINTDNNLFVEVAKDLVEHLNHEIEQSEENFLQLIRIQKDTVIEA
;
A
#
# COMPACT_ATOMS: atom_id res chain seq x y z
N MET A 1 25.36 -17.15 -3.40
CA MET A 1 23.94 -17.01 -3.00
C MET A 1 23.11 -17.06 -4.25
N GLU A 2 22.06 -17.88 -4.27
CA GLU A 2 21.03 -17.78 -5.29
C GLU A 2 20.08 -16.66 -4.85
N PHE A 3 19.96 -15.62 -5.66
CA PHE A 3 18.97 -14.58 -5.43
C PHE A 3 17.69 -15.00 -6.14
N ASN A 4 16.56 -14.93 -5.42
CA ASN A 4 15.26 -15.12 -6.05
C ASN A 4 15.08 -14.13 -7.22
N THR A 5 14.39 -14.59 -8.25
CA THR A 5 14.03 -13.79 -9.43
C THR A 5 12.68 -13.11 -9.28
N GLU A 6 11.90 -13.50 -8.28
CA GLU A 6 10.55 -13.03 -7.98
C GLU A 6 10.36 -12.98 -6.46
N LEU A 7 9.50 -12.08 -5.99
CA LEU A 7 9.10 -11.96 -4.59
C LEU A 7 7.80 -12.73 -4.33
N ASP A 8 7.72 -13.42 -3.19
CA ASP A 8 6.46 -14.01 -2.75
C ASP A 8 5.42 -12.90 -2.52
N LYS A 9 4.18 -13.14 -2.94
CA LYS A 9 3.08 -12.20 -2.77
C LYS A 9 2.37 -12.41 -1.43
N VAL A 10 1.98 -11.32 -0.79
CA VAL A 10 1.11 -11.31 0.41
C VAL A 10 -0.12 -10.45 0.12
N GLU A 11 -1.28 -11.01 0.43
CA GLU A 11 -2.54 -10.26 0.33
C GLU A 11 -2.73 -9.40 1.58
N MET A 12 -3.05 -8.12 1.39
CA MET A 12 -3.37 -7.18 2.46
C MET A 12 -4.74 -6.58 2.24
N LYS A 13 -5.49 -6.42 3.33
CA LYS A 13 -6.84 -5.87 3.25
C LYS A 13 -6.81 -4.37 3.27
N ILE A 14 -7.54 -3.79 2.32
CA ILE A 14 -7.81 -2.36 2.27
C ILE A 14 -9.31 -2.13 2.29
N LYS A 15 -9.75 -1.11 3.02
CA LYS A 15 -11.14 -0.71 3.11
C LYS A 15 -11.29 0.79 2.96
N ILE A 16 -12.49 1.21 2.58
CA ILE A 16 -12.93 2.58 2.71
C ILE A 16 -13.99 2.73 3.80
N GLU A 17 -13.92 3.83 4.53
CA GLU A 17 -14.92 4.22 5.52
C GLU A 17 -15.45 5.61 5.22
N GLU A 18 -16.77 5.72 5.14
CA GLU A 18 -17.48 6.96 4.89
C GLU A 18 -18.20 7.42 6.15
N PHE A 19 -17.92 8.65 6.60
CA PHE A 19 -18.59 9.22 7.78
C PHE A 19 -18.77 10.73 7.63
N LYS A 20 -19.49 11.32 8.59
CA LYS A 20 -19.58 12.77 8.73
C LYS A 20 -18.70 13.24 9.87
N ASN A 21 -17.85 14.22 9.64
CA ASN A 21 -17.08 14.85 10.71
C ASN A 21 -17.97 15.73 11.61
N GLU A 22 -17.36 16.34 12.62
CA GLU A 22 -18.05 17.24 13.58
C GLU A 22 -18.73 18.45 12.90
N ARG A 23 -18.28 18.83 11.70
CA ARG A 23 -18.83 19.92 10.89
C ARG A 23 -19.92 19.45 9.92
N SER A 24 -20.34 18.18 10.01
CA SER A 24 -21.29 17.54 9.09
C SER A 24 -20.81 17.43 7.64
N GLU A 25 -19.51 17.58 7.40
CA GLU A 25 -18.89 17.36 6.09
C GLU A 25 -18.64 15.87 5.90
N LYS A 26 -18.81 15.38 4.66
CA LYS A 26 -18.55 13.99 4.33
C LYS A 26 -17.04 13.77 4.23
N VAL A 27 -16.56 12.77 4.96
CA VAL A 27 -15.16 12.32 4.96
C VAL A 27 -15.13 10.89 4.46
N VAL A 28 -14.08 10.57 3.71
CA VAL A 28 -13.85 9.27 3.10
C VAL A 28 -12.41 8.87 3.37
N ASN A 29 -12.23 7.85 4.20
CA ASN A 29 -10.92 7.33 4.55
C ASN A 29 -10.64 6.05 3.79
N LEU A 30 -9.41 5.89 3.30
CA LEU A 30 -8.83 4.63 2.88
C LEU A 30 -7.99 4.07 4.04
N ILE A 31 -8.21 2.81 4.42
CA ILE A 31 -7.61 2.20 5.61
C ILE A 31 -6.98 0.87 5.21
N VAL A 32 -5.69 0.70 5.51
CA VAL A 32 -4.95 -0.54 5.33
C VAL A 32 -4.71 -1.17 6.70
N GLU A 33 -5.45 -2.22 7.04
CA GLU A 33 -5.41 -2.80 8.39
C GLU A 33 -4.05 -3.45 8.70
N ASP A 34 -3.40 -4.02 7.67
CA ASP A 34 -2.17 -4.81 7.80
C ASP A 34 -0.87 -3.96 7.79
N LEU A 35 -0.96 -2.65 7.56
CA LEU A 35 0.15 -1.69 7.61
C LEU A 35 -0.03 -0.71 8.77
N ASP A 36 0.00 -1.22 9.99
CA ASP A 36 -0.19 -0.42 11.23
C ASP A 36 -1.47 0.45 11.22
N SER A 37 -2.52 -0.02 10.53
CA SER A 37 -3.77 0.73 10.31
C SER A 37 -3.56 2.09 9.61
N ALA A 38 -2.60 2.15 8.68
CA ALA A 38 -2.37 3.32 7.83
C ALA A 38 -3.69 3.81 7.25
N THR A 39 -3.97 5.09 7.45
CA THR A 39 -5.22 5.73 7.08
C THR A 39 -4.93 6.97 6.25
N VAL A 40 -5.59 7.09 5.10
CA VAL A 40 -5.52 8.24 4.21
C VAL A 40 -6.90 8.86 4.09
N ASP A 41 -7.04 10.12 4.48
CA ASP A 41 -8.26 10.90 4.26
C ASP A 41 -8.28 11.39 2.82
N LEU A 42 -9.09 10.73 1.97
CA LEU A 42 -9.26 11.08 0.56
C LEU A 42 -10.03 12.40 0.36
N SER A 43 -10.59 12.98 1.43
CA SER A 43 -11.25 14.28 1.43
C SER A 43 -10.30 15.41 1.86
N ASN A 44 -9.12 15.06 2.37
CA ASN A 44 -8.06 16.01 2.72
C ASN A 44 -7.33 16.47 1.44
N SER A 45 -6.95 17.75 1.39
CA SER A 45 -6.13 18.29 0.29
C SER A 45 -4.63 18.09 0.48
N SER A 46 -4.19 17.70 1.68
CA SER A 46 -2.79 17.33 1.91
C SER A 46 -2.48 15.98 1.28
N VAL A 47 -1.22 15.82 0.87
CA VAL A 47 -0.68 14.57 0.31
C VAL A 47 0.26 13.86 1.29
N ASP A 48 0.44 14.39 2.50
CA ASP A 48 1.38 13.85 3.49
C ASP A 48 1.03 12.40 3.86
N GLU A 49 -0.25 12.12 4.11
CA GLU A 49 -0.76 10.78 4.45
C GLU A 49 -0.56 9.78 3.30
N VAL A 50 -0.68 10.25 2.05
CA VAL A 50 -0.43 9.42 0.86
C VAL A 50 1.04 9.02 0.81
N LYS A 51 1.94 9.97 1.08
CA LYS A 51 3.37 9.70 1.12
C LYS A 51 3.70 8.71 2.25
N GLU A 52 3.15 8.90 3.44
CA GLU A 52 3.34 7.99 4.57
C GLU A 52 2.87 6.56 4.25
N LEU A 53 1.77 6.42 3.51
CA LEU A 53 1.32 5.12 3.01
C LEU A 53 2.35 4.48 2.06
N PHE A 54 2.86 5.22 1.07
CA PHE A 54 3.88 4.70 0.16
C PHE A 54 5.19 4.35 0.87
N ASP A 55 5.63 5.17 1.82
CA ASP A 55 6.81 4.89 2.65
C ASP A 55 6.59 3.59 3.45
N SER A 56 5.41 3.39 4.03
CA SER A 56 5.04 2.16 4.76
C SER A 56 5.01 0.92 3.87
N ILE A 57 4.45 1.02 2.65
CA ILE A 57 4.46 -0.05 1.65
C ILE A 57 5.90 -0.44 1.31
N TYR A 58 6.74 0.55 1.03
CA TYR A 58 8.15 0.34 0.70
C TYR A 58 8.88 -0.35 1.85
N GLU A 59 8.77 0.17 3.07
CA GLU A 59 9.42 -0.38 4.25
C GLU A 59 8.99 -1.83 4.51
N TYR A 60 7.70 -2.13 4.35
CA TYR A 60 7.19 -3.49 4.49
C TYR A 60 7.80 -4.44 3.46
N ILE A 61 7.77 -4.07 2.17
CA ILE A 61 8.26 -4.93 1.08
C ILE A 61 9.73 -5.24 1.26
N ILE A 62 10.54 -4.24 1.58
CA ILE A 62 11.99 -4.40 1.77
C ILE A 62 12.28 -5.24 3.02
N SER A 63 11.61 -4.98 4.14
CA SER A 63 11.88 -5.68 5.41
C SER A 63 11.43 -7.13 5.40
N ASN A 64 10.35 -7.44 4.67
CA ASN A 64 9.74 -8.77 4.64
C ASN A 64 10.10 -9.57 3.38
N GLU A 65 10.72 -8.94 2.38
CA GLU A 65 11.03 -9.51 1.06
C GLU A 65 9.79 -10.13 0.39
N LYS A 66 8.65 -9.44 0.52
CA LYS A 66 7.35 -9.87 -0.01
C LYS A 66 6.66 -8.72 -0.71
N LEU A 67 6.08 -9.02 -1.87
CA LEU A 67 5.30 -8.05 -2.62
C LEU A 67 3.87 -7.99 -2.08
N ILE A 68 3.35 -6.78 -1.88
CA ILE A 68 1.97 -6.59 -1.39
C ILE A 68 1.00 -6.67 -2.57
N VAL A 69 -0.15 -7.32 -2.35
CA VAL A 69 -1.33 -7.23 -3.21
C VAL A 69 -2.50 -6.81 -2.33
N PHE A 70 -3.06 -5.65 -2.61
CA PHE A 70 -4.21 -5.13 -1.87
C PHE A 70 -5.52 -5.72 -2.38
N ASP A 71 -6.36 -6.15 -1.45
CA ASP A 71 -7.74 -6.60 -1.70
C ASP A 71 -8.73 -5.63 -1.03
N LEU A 72 -9.59 -5.01 -1.85
CA LEU A 72 -10.62 -4.09 -1.37
C LEU A 72 -11.80 -4.88 -0.79
N ILE A 73 -11.97 -4.82 0.53
CA ILE A 73 -12.99 -5.63 1.21
C ILE A 73 -14.40 -5.02 1.19
N ASN A 74 -14.56 -3.78 0.71
CA ASN A 74 -15.88 -3.14 0.61
C ASN A 74 -16.74 -3.80 -0.47
N THR A 75 -17.95 -4.21 -0.09
CA THR A 75 -18.91 -4.84 -0.99
C THR A 75 -20.01 -3.90 -1.51
N ASP A 76 -20.05 -2.66 -1.01
CA ASP A 76 -21.09 -1.71 -1.37
C ASP A 76 -20.90 -1.18 -2.80
N ASN A 77 -21.99 -1.00 -3.55
CA ASN A 77 -21.92 -0.45 -4.91
C ASN A 77 -22.24 1.05 -4.88
N ASN A 78 -21.28 1.85 -4.44
CA ASN A 78 -21.38 3.31 -4.42
C ASN A 78 -20.19 3.97 -5.13
N LEU A 79 -20.31 5.27 -5.46
CA LEU A 79 -19.29 6.00 -6.20
C LEU A 79 -17.90 5.95 -5.55
N PHE A 80 -17.83 6.02 -4.22
CA PHE A 80 -16.57 6.00 -3.49
C PHE A 80 -15.94 4.61 -3.53
N VAL A 81 -16.74 3.55 -3.46
CA VAL A 81 -16.25 2.17 -3.64
C VAL A 81 -15.73 1.94 -5.05
N GLU A 82 -16.42 2.44 -6.08
CA GLU A 82 -15.91 2.32 -7.47
C GLU A 82 -14.58 3.07 -7.65
N VAL A 83 -14.46 4.29 -7.12
CA VAL A 83 -13.19 5.04 -7.14
C VAL A 83 -12.10 4.30 -6.33
N ALA A 84 -12.46 3.69 -5.21
CA ALA A 84 -11.53 2.91 -4.41
C ALA A 84 -11.04 1.66 -5.13
N LYS A 85 -11.90 0.98 -5.91
CA LYS A 85 -11.50 -0.15 -6.75
C LYS A 85 -10.44 0.26 -7.75
N ASP A 86 -10.68 1.36 -8.48
CA ASP A 86 -9.72 1.89 -9.46
C ASP A 86 -8.39 2.29 -8.78
N LEU A 87 -8.46 2.91 -7.60
CA LEU A 87 -7.27 3.29 -6.82
C LEU A 87 -6.45 2.06 -6.39
N VAL A 88 -7.12 1.02 -5.89
CA VAL A 88 -6.48 -0.22 -5.46
C VAL A 88 -5.86 -0.96 -6.64
N GLU A 89 -6.54 -1.01 -7.78
CA GLU A 89 -5.99 -1.59 -9.01
C GLU A 89 -4.72 -0.86 -9.46
N HIS A 90 -4.74 0.48 -9.47
CA HIS A 90 -3.55 1.27 -9.77
C HIS A 90 -2.43 1.05 -8.77
N LEU A 91 -2.73 1.00 -7.48
CA LEU A 91 -1.72 0.77 -6.44
C LEU A 91 -1.05 -0.60 -6.60
N ASN A 92 -1.84 -1.64 -6.85
CA ASN A 92 -1.33 -2.98 -7.13
C ASN A 92 -0.47 -3.01 -8.40
N HIS A 93 -0.89 -2.31 -9.45
CA HIS A 93 -0.12 -2.22 -10.69
C HIS A 93 1.25 -1.55 -10.47
N GLU A 94 1.30 -0.43 -9.75
CA GLU A 94 2.55 0.29 -9.45
C GLU A 94 3.51 -0.56 -8.61
N ILE A 95 2.99 -1.30 -7.62
CA ILE A 95 3.79 -2.23 -6.81
C ILE A 95 4.35 -3.35 -7.69
N GLU A 96 3.54 -3.94 -8.57
CA GLU A 96 3.97 -5.01 -9.48
C GLU A 96 5.03 -4.51 -10.48
N GLN A 97 4.83 -3.34 -11.09
CA GLN A 97 5.83 -2.75 -12.00
C GLN A 97 7.16 -2.42 -11.29
N SER A 98 7.12 -2.26 -9.97
CA SER A 98 8.29 -1.95 -9.15
C SER A 98 9.03 -3.19 -8.61
N GLU A 99 8.55 -4.41 -8.88
CA GLU A 99 9.13 -5.65 -8.33
C GLU A 99 10.64 -5.78 -8.62
N GLU A 100 11.07 -5.51 -9.85
CA GLU A 100 12.49 -5.58 -10.21
C GLU A 100 13.33 -4.58 -9.40
N ASN A 101 12.80 -3.38 -9.16
CA ASN A 101 13.47 -2.37 -8.34
C ASN A 101 13.61 -2.84 -6.89
N PHE A 102 12.56 -3.44 -6.32
CA PHE A 102 12.61 -4.00 -4.96
C PHE A 102 13.65 -5.12 -4.85
N LEU A 103 13.69 -6.04 -5.83
CA LEU A 103 14.69 -7.11 -5.88
C LEU A 103 16.13 -6.55 -5.93
N GLN A 104 16.36 -5.50 -6.71
CA GLN A 104 17.67 -4.83 -6.76
C GLN A 104 18.05 -4.21 -5.41
N LEU A 105 17.11 -3.52 -4.75
CA LEU A 105 17.35 -2.89 -3.45
C LEU A 105 17.64 -3.91 -2.34
N ILE A 106 16.88 -5.02 -2.31
CA ILE A 106 17.10 -6.12 -1.35
C ILE A 106 18.50 -6.74 -1.56
N ARG A 107 18.92 -6.93 -2.82
CA ARG A 107 20.28 -7.43 -3.13
C ARG A 107 21.36 -6.50 -2.60
N ILE A 108 21.24 -5.19 -2.86
CA ILE A 108 22.19 -4.18 -2.39
C ILE A 108 22.29 -4.17 -0.85
N GLN A 109 21.15 -4.26 -0.14
CA GLN A 109 21.15 -4.31 1.32
C GLN A 109 21.88 -5.55 1.85
N LYS A 110 21.64 -6.73 1.25
CA LYS A 110 22.31 -7.98 1.64
C LYS A 110 23.81 -7.92 1.40
N ASP A 111 24.23 -7.39 0.25
CA ASP A 111 25.65 -7.26 -0.09
C ASP A 111 26.36 -6.27 0.86
N THR A 112 25.70 -5.17 1.24
CA THR A 112 26.23 -4.17 2.18
C THR A 112 26.40 -4.73 3.60
N VAL A 113 25.53 -5.63 4.04
CA VAL A 113 25.63 -6.30 5.36
C VAL A 113 26.76 -7.33 5.40
N ILE A 114 27.21 -7.86 4.26
CA ILE A 114 28.30 -8.85 4.19
C ILE A 114 29.68 -8.18 4.28
N GLU A 115 29.79 -6.88 3.96
CA GLU A 115 31.07 -6.14 4.00
C GLU A 115 31.36 -5.43 5.34
N ALA A 116 30.44 -5.47 6.31
CA ALA A 116 30.57 -4.86 7.64
C ALA A 116 30.87 -5.89 8.74
#